data_AF-A0A534JX33-F1
#
_entry.id   AF-A0A534JX33-F1
#
_cell.length_a   1.000
_cell.length_b   1.000
_cell.length_c   1.000
_cell.angle_alpha   90.00
_cell.angle_beta   90.00
_cell.angle_gamma   90.00
#
_symmetry.space_group_name_H-M   'P 1'
#
loop_
_entity.id
_entity.type
_entity.pdbx_description
1 polymer ?
#
loop_
_entity_poly.entity_id
_entity_poly.type
_entity_poly.pdbx_seq_one_letter_code
_entity_poly.pdbx_strand_id
1 'polypeptide(L)'
;MGGDRAFLSRGSIASALKVPTVLLFVGGMMFLSGQGLFAASFFQGADGALATIPAGSTWAYVYPIKVLGAGRVFGDFADPAGGLVDLFVFGAAQYESFRLDGTSPSLYSAQGASGSFSADLPGSGTYYLVLAHGDGFQYWGQAVRVSYRVAGIQPELLGIGLPFVAVGIAGVGIGLWHRNRRAAS
;
A
#
# COMPACT_ATOMS: atom_id res chain seq x y z
N MET A 1 51.07 50.72 -13.93
CA MET A 1 51.17 49.35 -14.50
C MET A 1 51.32 48.42 -13.31
N GLY A 2 50.46 47.46 -12.96
CA GLY A 2 49.36 46.74 -13.58
C GLY A 2 49.33 45.45 -12.73
N GLY A 3 48.31 45.19 -11.94
CA GLY A 3 47.06 44.60 -12.40
C GLY A 3 46.55 43.71 -11.26
N ASP A 4 45.33 43.98 -10.83
CA ASP A 4 44.54 43.13 -9.96
C ASP A 4 44.45 41.71 -10.53
N ARG A 5 44.73 40.71 -9.70
CA ARG A 5 44.27 39.34 -9.92
C ARG A 5 43.60 38.82 -8.67
N ALA A 6 42.34 39.23 -8.51
CA ALA A 6 41.36 38.44 -7.81
C ALA A 6 41.20 37.10 -8.55
N PHE A 7 41.48 35.98 -7.89
CA PHE A 7 41.06 34.68 -8.40
C PHE A 7 40.60 33.78 -7.26
N LEU A 8 39.30 33.92 -6.99
CA LEU A 8 38.36 32.87 -6.60
C LEU A 8 38.70 32.06 -5.34
N SER A 9 38.23 32.60 -4.21
CA SER A 9 37.88 31.80 -3.03
C SER A 9 37.01 30.62 -3.47
N ARG A 10 37.56 29.41 -3.36
CA ARG A 10 36.86 28.11 -3.49
C ARG A 10 35.94 27.84 -2.28
N GLY A 11 35.24 28.87 -1.79
CA GLY A 11 34.50 28.78 -0.54
C GLY A 11 33.17 29.49 -0.62
N SER A 12 32.24 29.07 -1.49
CA SER A 12 30.83 29.48 -1.35
C SER A 12 29.83 28.72 -2.23
N ILE A 13 29.87 27.39 -2.23
CA ILE A 13 28.69 26.61 -2.69
C ILE A 13 28.07 25.82 -1.53
N ALA A 14 28.80 25.63 -0.43
CA ALA A 14 28.37 24.79 0.69
C ALA A 14 27.65 25.52 1.84
N SER A 15 27.48 26.85 1.84
CA SER A 15 27.05 27.54 3.07
C SER A 15 26.20 28.81 2.89
N ALA A 16 25.10 28.74 2.12
CA ALA A 16 24.18 29.87 2.01
C ALA A 16 22.69 29.56 2.23
N LEU A 17 22.30 28.32 2.57
CA LEU A 17 20.97 28.11 3.12
C LEU A 17 20.98 28.41 4.62
N LYS A 18 20.34 29.53 5.01
CA LYS A 18 20.05 29.82 6.41
C LYS A 18 19.22 28.64 6.96
N VAL A 19 19.57 28.10 8.12
CA VAL A 19 18.83 27.06 8.88
C VAL A 19 17.29 27.18 8.77
N PRO A 20 16.65 28.36 8.94
CA PRO A 20 15.20 28.50 8.75
C PRO A 20 14.70 28.14 7.35
N THR A 21 15.47 28.43 6.29
CA THR A 21 15.14 28.04 4.92
C THR A 21 15.19 26.53 4.76
N VAL A 22 16.20 25.86 5.30
CA VAL A 22 16.30 24.39 5.27
C VAL A 22 15.11 23.74 5.98
N LEU A 23 14.76 24.24 7.18
CA LEU A 23 13.63 23.74 7.97
C LEU A 23 12.30 23.90 7.25
N LEU A 24 12.08 25.03 6.57
CA LEU A 24 10.89 25.26 5.77
C LEU A 24 10.78 24.30 4.59
N PHE A 25 11.87 24.10 3.85
CA PHE A 25 11.89 23.20 2.69
C PHE A 25 11.71 21.73 3.11
N VAL A 26 12.52 21.24 4.05
CA VAL A 26 12.46 19.85 4.52
C VAL A 26 11.12 19.59 5.23
N GLY A 27 10.68 20.50 6.09
CA GLY A 27 9.39 20.38 6.78
C GLY A 27 8.22 20.39 5.79
N GLY A 28 8.24 21.29 4.79
CA GLY A 28 7.24 21.33 3.74
C GLY A 28 7.19 20.04 2.92
N MET A 29 8.34 19.52 2.50
CA MET A 29 8.42 18.24 1.76
C MET A 29 7.90 17.06 2.59
N MET A 30 8.28 16.98 3.88
CA MET A 30 7.79 15.94 4.79
C MET A 30 6.28 16.02 4.98
N PHE A 31 5.74 17.22 5.15
CA PHE A 31 4.29 17.42 5.27
C PHE A 31 3.54 16.92 4.03
N LEU A 32 3.98 17.34 2.83
CA LEU A 32 3.36 16.91 1.57
C LEU A 32 3.49 15.40 1.34
N SER A 33 4.66 14.83 1.65
CA SER A 33 4.89 13.38 1.56
C SER A 33 3.98 12.61 2.52
N GLY A 34 3.82 13.11 3.75
CA GLY A 34 2.93 12.52 4.75
C GLY A 34 1.46 12.54 4.32
N GLN A 35 0.99 13.63 3.71
CA GLN A 35 -0.36 13.70 3.12
C GLN A 35 -0.52 12.70 1.97
N GLY A 36 0.50 12.56 1.11
CA GLY A 36 0.52 11.58 0.02
C GLY A 36 0.41 10.14 0.54
N LEU A 37 1.19 9.78 1.56
CA LEU A 37 1.14 8.46 2.19
C LEU A 37 -0.20 8.21 2.90
N PHE A 38 -0.75 9.23 3.56
CA PHE A 38 -2.08 9.17 4.16
C PHE A 38 -3.15 8.88 3.11
N ALA A 39 -3.17 9.61 1.99
CA ALA A 39 -4.09 9.35 0.88
C ALA A 39 -3.86 7.96 0.26
N ALA A 40 -2.59 7.54 0.11
CA ALA A 40 -2.22 6.23 -0.40
C ALA A 40 -2.72 5.08 0.47
N SER A 41 -2.93 5.29 1.78
CA SER A 41 -3.47 4.27 2.69
C SER A 41 -4.88 3.79 2.29
N PHE A 42 -5.61 4.54 1.48
CA PHE A 42 -6.92 4.14 0.97
C PHE A 42 -6.85 3.39 -0.37
N PHE A 43 -5.67 3.28 -0.98
CA PHE A 43 -5.47 2.65 -2.28
C PHE A 43 -4.77 1.29 -2.14
N GLN A 44 -5.48 0.32 -1.55
CA GLN A 44 -5.05 -1.08 -1.56
C GLN A 44 -5.86 -1.86 -2.60
N GLY A 45 -5.16 -2.64 -3.44
CA GLY A 45 -5.78 -3.39 -4.51
C GLY A 45 -4.79 -3.85 -5.58
N ALA A 46 -5.32 -4.58 -6.56
CA ALA A 46 -4.62 -4.93 -7.79
C ALA A 46 -5.53 -4.61 -8.98
N ASP A 47 -4.93 -4.26 -10.12
CA ASP A 47 -5.67 -4.01 -11.37
C ASP A 47 -5.15 -4.92 -12.47
N GLY A 48 -5.93 -5.94 -12.80
CA GLY A 48 -5.66 -6.89 -13.86
C GLY A 48 -4.42 -7.77 -13.63
N ALA A 49 -4.04 -7.99 -12.38
CA ALA A 49 -2.88 -8.83 -12.02
C ALA A 49 -3.11 -10.30 -12.39
N LEU A 50 -2.05 -11.00 -12.79
CA LEU A 50 -2.09 -12.42 -13.08
C LEU A 50 -1.64 -13.24 -11.86
N ALA A 51 -2.57 -13.97 -11.26
CA ALA A 51 -2.33 -14.95 -10.21
C ALA A 51 -2.09 -16.32 -10.84
N THR A 52 -0.85 -16.81 -10.78
CA THR A 52 -0.50 -18.13 -11.33
C THR A 52 -0.60 -19.19 -10.24
N ILE A 53 -1.45 -20.19 -10.44
CA ILE A 53 -1.65 -21.33 -9.56
C ILE A 53 -1.00 -22.55 -10.23
N PRO A 54 0.09 -23.11 -9.68
CA PRO A 54 0.69 -24.34 -10.20
C PRO A 54 -0.25 -25.53 -10.07
N ALA A 55 -0.10 -26.54 -10.94
CA ALA A 55 -0.87 -27.78 -10.83
C ALA A 55 -0.67 -28.47 -9.48
N GLY A 56 -1.77 -28.92 -8.89
CA GLY A 56 -1.85 -29.73 -7.66
C GLY A 56 -2.95 -29.23 -6.74
N SER A 57 -3.63 -30.15 -6.05
CA SER A 57 -4.84 -29.87 -5.26
C SER A 57 -4.63 -28.97 -4.04
N THR A 58 -3.39 -28.75 -3.62
CA THR A 58 -3.04 -27.90 -2.47
C THR A 58 -2.54 -26.52 -2.86
N TRP A 59 -2.39 -26.24 -4.16
CA TRP A 59 -1.90 -24.96 -4.62
C TRP A 59 -3.01 -23.92 -4.67
N ALA A 60 -2.70 -22.74 -4.15
CA ALA A 60 -3.53 -21.57 -4.22
C ALA A 60 -2.66 -20.31 -4.30
N TYR A 61 -3.18 -19.27 -4.93
CA TYR A 61 -2.57 -17.95 -4.92
C TYR A 61 -3.24 -17.09 -3.85
N VAL A 62 -2.45 -16.33 -3.08
CA VAL A 62 -2.95 -15.62 -1.90
C VAL A 62 -2.52 -14.15 -1.91
N TYR A 63 -3.49 -13.25 -1.78
CA TYR A 63 -3.27 -11.82 -1.55
C TYR A 63 -3.58 -11.48 -0.09
N PRO A 64 -2.56 -11.06 0.70
CA PRO A 64 -2.80 -10.54 2.05
C PRO A 64 -3.39 -9.13 1.96
N ILE A 65 -4.45 -8.90 2.73
CA ILE A 65 -5.20 -7.64 2.80
C ILE A 65 -5.18 -7.17 4.25
N LYS A 66 -4.62 -5.99 4.51
CA LYS A 66 -4.61 -5.42 5.86
C LYS A 66 -5.55 -4.24 5.94
N VAL A 67 -6.33 -4.20 7.00
CA VAL A 67 -7.34 -3.16 7.21
C VAL A 67 -7.29 -2.69 8.65
N LEU A 68 -7.39 -1.37 8.84
CA LEU A 68 -7.66 -0.72 10.10
C LEU A 68 -9.14 -0.32 10.15
N GLY A 69 -9.87 -0.79 11.17
CA GLY A 69 -11.32 -0.67 11.26
C GLY A 69 -12.04 -1.71 10.39
N ALA A 70 -13.36 -1.57 10.27
CA ALA A 70 -14.13 -2.35 9.31
C ALA A 70 -13.87 -1.85 7.88
N GLY A 71 -14.05 -2.73 6.90
CA GLY A 71 -13.90 -2.41 5.49
C GLY A 71 -14.62 -3.39 4.58
N ARG A 72 -14.33 -3.31 3.28
CA ARG A 72 -14.88 -4.23 2.28
C ARG A 72 -13.85 -4.47 1.17
N VAL A 73 -13.68 -5.72 0.76
CA VAL A 73 -12.94 -6.07 -0.45
C VAL A 73 -13.91 -6.44 -1.55
N PHE A 74 -13.66 -5.96 -2.76
CA PHE A 74 -14.50 -6.26 -3.91
C PHE A 74 -13.68 -6.21 -5.20
N GLY A 75 -14.16 -6.87 -6.24
CA GLY A 75 -13.45 -6.95 -7.50
C GLY A 75 -13.98 -8.02 -8.43
N ASP A 76 -13.13 -8.41 -9.37
CA ASP A 76 -13.43 -9.34 -10.44
C ASP A 76 -12.27 -10.33 -10.60
N PHE A 77 -12.61 -11.54 -11.02
CA PHE A 77 -11.65 -12.56 -11.42
C PHE A 77 -12.08 -13.22 -12.74
N ALA A 78 -11.10 -13.69 -13.50
CA ALA A 78 -11.32 -14.45 -14.72
C ALA A 78 -10.11 -15.32 -15.05
N ASP A 79 -10.32 -16.61 -15.30
CA ASP A 79 -9.34 -17.46 -15.96
C ASP A 79 -9.48 -17.29 -17.48
N PRO A 80 -8.48 -16.71 -18.19
CA PRO A 80 -8.53 -16.53 -19.63
C PRO A 80 -8.64 -17.83 -20.42
N ALA A 81 -8.23 -18.97 -19.84
CA ALA A 81 -8.36 -20.29 -20.43
C ALA A 81 -9.73 -20.94 -20.16
N GLY A 82 -10.61 -20.28 -19.41
CA GLY A 82 -11.95 -20.76 -19.06
C GLY A 82 -11.97 -21.84 -17.98
N GLY A 83 -10.86 -22.00 -17.23
CA GLY A 83 -10.80 -22.96 -16.14
C GLY A 83 -11.58 -22.53 -14.91
N LEU A 84 -12.12 -23.50 -14.17
CA LEU A 84 -12.90 -23.20 -12.96
C LEU A 84 -11.96 -22.75 -11.84
N VAL A 85 -12.30 -21.66 -11.18
CA VAL A 85 -11.53 -21.08 -10.08
C VAL A 85 -12.44 -20.92 -8.87
N ASP A 86 -11.92 -21.31 -7.71
CA ASP A 86 -12.53 -21.03 -6.42
C ASP A 86 -11.90 -19.79 -5.81
N LEU A 87 -12.71 -18.78 -5.52
CA LEU A 87 -12.32 -17.56 -4.85
C LEU A 87 -12.85 -17.56 -3.43
N PHE A 88 -11.97 -17.33 -2.46
CA PHE A 88 -12.33 -17.20 -1.06
C PHE A 88 -11.82 -15.89 -0.46
N VAL A 89 -12.58 -15.35 0.49
CA VAL A 89 -12.10 -14.31 1.40
C VAL A 89 -12.14 -14.87 2.81
N PHE A 90 -10.98 -14.89 3.48
CA PHE A 90 -10.81 -15.41 4.82
C PHE A 90 -10.36 -14.33 5.80
N GLY A 91 -10.82 -14.42 7.05
CA GLY A 91 -10.09 -13.87 8.18
C GLY A 91 -8.86 -14.72 8.52
N ALA A 92 -7.93 -14.17 9.32
CA ALA A 92 -6.66 -14.85 9.59
C ALA A 92 -6.80 -16.28 10.15
N ALA A 93 -7.67 -16.49 11.15
CA ALA A 93 -7.87 -17.81 11.73
C ALA A 93 -8.47 -18.82 10.72
N GLN A 94 -9.42 -18.36 9.90
CA GLN A 94 -10.05 -19.20 8.86
C GLN A 94 -9.08 -19.58 7.75
N TYR A 95 -8.19 -18.66 7.36
CA TYR A 95 -7.15 -18.94 6.38
C TYR A 95 -6.15 -19.97 6.89
N GLU A 96 -5.75 -19.90 8.16
CA GLU A 96 -4.86 -20.90 8.75
C GLU A 96 -5.50 -22.30 8.75
N SER A 97 -6.79 -22.42 9.09
CA SER A 97 -7.53 -23.68 8.96
C SER A 97 -7.61 -24.17 7.51
N PHE A 98 -7.91 -23.27 6.57
CA PHE A 98 -7.91 -23.59 5.14
C PHE A 98 -6.55 -24.10 4.66
N ARG A 99 -5.45 -23.47 5.08
CA ARG A 99 -4.10 -23.88 4.66
C ARG A 99 -3.71 -25.26 5.19
N LEU A 100 -4.19 -25.64 6.38
CA LEU A 100 -3.87 -26.91 7.01
C LEU A 100 -4.73 -28.05 6.47
N ASP A 101 -6.03 -27.85 6.40
CA ASP A 101 -6.99 -28.95 6.22
C ASP A 101 -7.78 -28.83 4.90
N GLY A 102 -7.57 -27.77 4.12
CA GLY A 102 -8.32 -27.49 2.88
C GLY A 102 -9.77 -27.07 3.11
N THR A 103 -10.23 -27.04 4.36
CA THR A 103 -11.62 -26.76 4.72
C THR A 103 -11.70 -25.67 5.78
N SER A 104 -12.44 -24.60 5.49
CA SER A 104 -12.84 -23.61 6.50
C SER A 104 -14.05 -22.82 6.01
N PRO A 105 -15.00 -22.43 6.87
CA PRO A 105 -15.97 -21.42 6.51
C PRO A 105 -15.22 -20.11 6.19
N SER A 106 -15.47 -19.58 5.00
CA SER A 106 -14.96 -18.30 4.52
C SER A 106 -15.90 -17.16 4.90
N LEU A 107 -15.38 -15.92 4.92
CA LEU A 107 -16.23 -14.72 4.96
C LEU A 107 -17.02 -14.57 3.65
N TYR A 108 -16.44 -15.02 2.54
CA TYR A 108 -17.05 -15.04 1.23
C TYR A 108 -16.44 -16.14 0.36
N SER A 109 -17.26 -16.74 -0.50
CA SER A 109 -16.82 -17.72 -1.50
C SER A 109 -17.55 -17.47 -2.83
N ALA A 110 -16.83 -17.61 -3.94
CA ALA A 110 -17.42 -17.70 -5.27
C ALA A 110 -16.67 -18.74 -6.11
N GLN A 111 -17.35 -19.33 -7.08
CA GLN A 111 -16.77 -20.30 -8.00
C GLN A 111 -17.19 -19.96 -9.43
N GLY A 112 -16.25 -20.04 -10.36
CA GLY A 112 -16.53 -19.82 -11.78
C GLY A 112 -15.27 -19.70 -12.62
N ALA A 113 -15.41 -19.72 -13.94
CA ALA A 113 -14.33 -19.31 -14.83
C ALA A 113 -14.10 -17.80 -14.80
N SER A 114 -15.12 -17.04 -14.41
CA SER A 114 -15.05 -15.61 -14.15
C SER A 114 -16.18 -15.19 -13.22
N GLY A 115 -16.01 -14.08 -12.52
CA GLY A 115 -17.07 -13.49 -11.72
C GLY A 115 -16.64 -12.23 -10.98
N SER A 116 -17.62 -11.53 -10.43
CA SER A 116 -17.42 -10.43 -9.50
C SER A 116 -17.63 -10.92 -8.07
N PHE A 117 -16.94 -10.31 -7.12
CA PHE A 117 -17.05 -10.62 -5.70
C PHE A 117 -17.09 -9.37 -4.84
N SER A 118 -17.69 -9.49 -3.66
CA SER A 118 -17.71 -8.43 -2.64
C SER A 118 -17.89 -9.06 -1.26
N ALA A 119 -16.96 -8.78 -0.35
CA ALA A 119 -16.91 -9.37 0.99
C ALA A 119 -16.65 -8.29 2.06
N ASP A 120 -17.43 -8.33 3.13
CA ASP A 120 -17.24 -7.46 4.29
C ASP A 120 -16.07 -7.92 5.16
N LEU A 121 -15.28 -6.96 5.62
CA LEU A 121 -14.13 -7.15 6.50
C LEU A 121 -14.50 -6.54 7.87
N PRO A 122 -14.95 -7.35 8.85
CA PRO A 122 -15.71 -6.87 10.00
C PRO A 122 -14.90 -6.02 11.00
N GLY A 123 -13.57 -6.01 10.92
CA GLY A 123 -12.74 -5.24 11.85
C GLY A 123 -11.29 -5.16 11.42
N SER A 124 -10.47 -4.58 12.30
CA SER A 124 -9.04 -4.44 12.05
C SER A 124 -8.35 -5.81 12.00
N GLY A 125 -7.46 -6.02 11.04
CA GLY A 125 -6.70 -7.26 10.98
C GLY A 125 -6.11 -7.54 9.61
N THR A 126 -5.64 -8.79 9.46
CA THR A 126 -5.20 -9.34 8.18
C THR A 126 -6.26 -10.31 7.67
N TYR A 127 -6.61 -10.15 6.41
CA TYR A 127 -7.53 -10.97 5.64
C TYR A 127 -6.79 -11.52 4.43
N TYR A 128 -7.34 -12.58 3.84
CA TYR A 128 -6.71 -13.27 2.74
C TYR A 128 -7.73 -13.46 1.62
N LEU A 129 -7.44 -12.87 0.46
CA LEU A 129 -8.10 -13.21 -0.79
C LEU A 129 -7.33 -14.37 -1.40
N VAL A 130 -8.00 -15.50 -1.57
CA VAL A 130 -7.41 -16.76 -2.03
C VAL A 130 -8.05 -17.15 -3.36
N LEU A 131 -7.22 -17.49 -4.34
CA LEU A 131 -7.65 -18.13 -5.58
C LEU A 131 -7.09 -19.55 -5.59
N ALA A 132 -7.98 -20.54 -5.65
CA ALA A 132 -7.65 -21.96 -5.69
C ALA A 132 -8.23 -22.60 -6.96
N HIS A 133 -7.74 -23.79 -7.27
CA HIS A 133 -8.33 -24.62 -8.33
C HIS A 133 -9.78 -24.96 -7.99
N GLY A 134 -10.69 -24.74 -8.94
CA GLY A 134 -12.00 -25.37 -8.88
C GLY A 134 -11.92 -26.86 -9.19
N ASP A 135 -12.97 -27.59 -8.83
CA ASP A 135 -13.04 -29.04 -9.02
C ASP A 135 -12.75 -29.46 -10.47
N GLY A 136 -11.78 -30.38 -10.62
CA GLY A 136 -11.35 -30.92 -11.91
C GLY A 136 -10.21 -30.16 -12.59
N PHE A 137 -9.85 -28.96 -12.10
CA PHE A 137 -8.78 -28.13 -12.68
C PHE A 137 -7.44 -28.24 -11.95
N GLN A 138 -7.38 -28.97 -10.83
CA GLN A 138 -6.16 -29.18 -10.05
C GLN A 138 -5.03 -29.92 -10.79
N TYR A 139 -5.30 -30.54 -11.93
CA TYR A 139 -4.30 -31.29 -12.70
C TYR A 139 -3.46 -30.40 -13.64
N TRP A 140 -3.85 -29.13 -13.80
CA TRP A 140 -3.23 -28.19 -14.73
C TRP A 140 -2.90 -26.88 -14.01
N GLY A 141 -1.87 -26.17 -14.46
CA GLY A 141 -1.62 -24.82 -13.97
C GLY A 141 -2.67 -23.84 -14.50
N GLN A 142 -3.12 -22.91 -13.65
CA GLN A 142 -4.07 -21.85 -14.02
C GLN A 142 -3.41 -20.47 -13.88
N ALA A 143 -3.82 -19.53 -14.73
CA ALA A 143 -3.37 -18.15 -14.71
C ALA A 143 -4.58 -17.22 -14.61
N VAL A 144 -5.02 -16.94 -13.38
CA VAL A 144 -6.25 -16.19 -13.13
C VAL A 144 -5.95 -14.70 -13.14
N ARG A 145 -6.65 -13.94 -13.99
CA ARG A 145 -6.63 -12.48 -13.93
C ARG A 145 -7.53 -12.01 -12.79
N VAL A 146 -7.02 -11.15 -11.93
CA VAL A 146 -7.77 -10.58 -10.80
C VAL A 146 -7.59 -9.07 -10.73
N SER A 147 -8.70 -8.37 -10.53
CA SER A 147 -8.74 -6.96 -10.16
C SER A 147 -9.49 -6.85 -8.84
N TYR A 148 -8.93 -6.18 -7.84
CA TYR A 148 -9.64 -5.96 -6.58
C TYR A 148 -9.27 -4.63 -5.96
N ARG A 149 -10.19 -4.10 -5.17
CA ARG A 149 -10.00 -2.90 -4.34
C ARG A 149 -10.48 -3.18 -2.93
N VAL A 150 -9.87 -2.49 -1.98
CA VAL A 150 -10.27 -2.53 -0.58
C VAL A 150 -10.75 -1.15 -0.15
N ALA A 151 -12.04 -1.05 0.16
CA ALA A 151 -12.60 0.09 0.86
C ALA A 151 -12.23 -0.05 2.35
N GLY A 152 -11.05 0.45 2.71
CA GLY A 152 -10.49 0.38 4.06
C GLY A 152 -9.18 1.15 4.14
N ILE A 153 -8.65 1.28 5.36
CA ILE A 153 -7.38 1.97 5.59
C ILE A 153 -6.28 0.93 5.74
N GLN A 154 -5.23 1.03 4.93
CA GLN A 154 -4.03 0.23 5.07
C GLN A 154 -3.16 0.78 6.23
N PRO A 155 -2.93 0.00 7.30
CA PRO A 155 -2.28 0.49 8.51
C PRO A 155 -0.80 0.87 8.31
N GLU A 156 -0.05 0.22 7.41
CA GLU A 156 1.38 0.55 7.23
C GLU A 156 1.58 1.96 6.68
N LEU A 157 0.82 2.32 5.64
CA LEU A 157 0.95 3.62 5.00
C LEU A 157 0.47 4.75 5.92
N LEU A 158 -0.60 4.49 6.70
CA LEU A 158 -1.04 5.41 7.74
C LEU A 158 0.04 5.61 8.82
N GLY A 159 0.65 4.50 9.28
CA GLY A 159 1.69 4.51 10.31
C GLY A 159 2.94 5.29 9.90
N ILE A 160 3.27 5.36 8.62
CA ILE A 160 4.37 6.17 8.09
C ILE A 160 3.93 7.61 7.81
N GLY A 161 2.72 7.79 7.25
CA GLY A 161 2.22 9.11 6.85
C GLY A 161 2.03 10.08 8.02
N LEU A 162 1.47 9.61 9.15
CA LEU A 162 1.19 10.47 10.32
C LEU A 162 2.46 11.10 10.93
N PRO A 163 3.55 10.35 11.20
CA PRO A 163 4.81 10.95 11.64
C PRO A 163 5.38 11.98 10.66
N PHE A 164 5.29 11.73 9.36
CA PHE A 164 5.77 12.67 8.34
C PHE A 164 5.00 13.99 8.37
N VAL A 165 3.68 13.93 8.54
CA VAL A 165 2.84 15.12 8.73
C VAL A 165 3.25 15.87 10.00
N ALA A 166 3.40 15.17 11.12
CA ALA A 166 3.74 15.78 12.41
C ALA A 166 5.11 16.49 12.38
N VAL A 167 6.14 15.81 11.87
CA VAL A 167 7.49 16.37 11.72
C VAL A 167 7.48 17.53 10.73
N GLY A 168 6.73 17.41 9.63
CA GLY A 168 6.58 18.47 8.65
C GLY A 168 5.99 19.75 9.23
N ILE A 169 4.89 19.63 9.99
CA ILE A 169 4.26 20.76 10.70
C ILE A 169 5.25 21.40 11.67
N ALA A 170 5.95 20.60 12.48
CA ALA A 170 6.92 21.11 13.44
C ALA A 170 8.08 21.85 12.76
N GLY A 171 8.65 21.28 11.69
CA GLY A 171 9.73 21.90 10.92
C GLY A 171 9.33 23.24 10.29
N VAL A 172 8.14 23.30 9.68
CA VAL A 172 7.59 24.54 9.12
C VAL A 172 7.37 25.58 10.22
N GLY A 173 6.74 25.20 11.34
CA GLY A 173 6.49 26.10 12.46
C GLY A 173 7.76 26.70 13.06
N ILE A 174 8.76 25.85 13.34
CA ILE A 174 10.07 26.28 13.85
C ILE A 174 10.80 27.17 12.83
N GLY A 175 10.75 26.81 11.55
CA GLY A 175 11.36 27.59 10.47
C GLY A 175 10.77 29.00 10.35
N LEU A 176 9.43 29.11 10.39
CA LEU A 176 8.72 30.40 10.37
C LEU A 176 9.03 31.25 11.61
N TRP A 177 9.03 30.63 12.80
CA TRP A 177 9.34 31.33 14.04
C TRP A 177 10.74 31.94 14.03
N HIS A 178 11.76 31.18 13.60
CA HIS A 178 13.13 31.70 13.47
C HIS A 178 13.25 32.78 12.40
N ARG A 179 12.53 32.66 11.29
CA ARG A 179 12.50 33.69 10.24
C ARG A 179 11.93 35.00 10.78
N ASN A 180 10.82 34.94 11.52
CA ASN A 180 10.15 36.12 12.06
C ASN A 180 10.99 36.82 13.13
N ARG A 181 11.67 36.06 14.00
CA ARG A 181 12.58 36.64 15.01
C ARG A 181 13.76 37.37 14.40
N ARG A 182 14.31 36.88 13.29
CA ARG A 182 15.42 37.53 12.57
C ARG A 182 14.99 38.76 11.76
N ALA A 183 13.70 38.87 11.43
CA ALA A 183 13.16 40.05 10.74
C ALA A 183 12.84 41.19 11.72
N ALA A 184 12.72 40.89 13.02
CA ALA A 184 12.43 41.85 14.08
C ALA A 184 13.69 42.35 14.83
N SER A 185 14.87 41.84 14.47
CA SER A 185 16.19 42.20 15.00
C SER A 185 17.00 42.97 13.97
#